data_AF-A0A9P4YNQ9-F1
#
_entry.id   AF-A0A9P4YNQ9-F1
#
_cell.length_a   1.000
_cell.length_b   1.000
_cell.length_c   1.000
_cell.angle_alpha   90.00
_cell.angle_beta   90.00
_cell.angle_gamma   90.00
#
_symmetry.space_group_name_H-M   'P 1'
#
loop_
_entity.id
_entity.type
_entity.pdbx_description
1 polymer ?
#
loop_
_entity_poly.entity_id
_entity_poly.type
_entity_poly.pdbx_seq_one_letter_code
_entity_poly.pdbx_strand_id
1 'polypeptide(L)'
;MSLCYFVRRFVSPGCSDSYPGHLTFLPDILDTDNHGLLELATLSVAQIAAFNQYGGDQLLRNAHKNHGRAIRQLRDAINANTLYPDDKSTTAVLMLSAFIVPAQDVSGENSGDPKSHASGLYYLLERRGPEQLSTRVGFELYVLALIRLQVYCFIYNDISYIDPCGISEVLGFLNPIMQAFYMVSRTLKLRHSLLFADRTAYNSPHNVDGSEFDGAESIKTDEAAILQECFDALEKFHRWDSEAGDYWKSTFGDRTEPSTLNDPAAATRHFDLETACTMILVRSGKLMLLDSLLHYHQNKQQLDPHADTTPLFGENMLSLIEQGVWNTIDDMLSCVPYALGDLDPNGRRRVLDHDGAGALVIFQPLRLITFCLYSKPEQVAACEEVLKRLNTSMGLRSAISWTNDPLNDGQLMRPNSSLGDGPFNIVNSENQKMQDLERDMFDVSLK
;
A
#
# COMPACT_ATOMS: atom_id res chain seq x y z
N MET A 1 30.27 3.50 -0.18
CA MET A 1 29.90 3.01 1.17
C MET A 1 28.37 2.95 1.34
N SER A 2 27.62 4.06 1.33
CA SER A 2 26.15 4.03 1.47
C SER A 2 25.44 3.23 0.38
N LEU A 3 25.83 3.40 -0.89
CA LEU A 3 25.24 2.65 -2.00
C LEU A 3 25.48 1.14 -1.88
N CYS A 4 26.70 0.72 -1.56
CA CYS A 4 27.04 -0.68 -1.32
C CYS A 4 26.22 -1.28 -0.17
N TYR A 5 26.04 -0.52 0.93
CA TYR A 5 25.18 -0.91 2.04
C TYR A 5 23.73 -1.09 1.57
N PHE A 6 23.19 -0.12 0.83
CA PHE A 6 21.83 -0.17 0.33
C PHE A 6 21.58 -1.36 -0.59
N VAL A 7 22.44 -1.57 -1.59
CA VAL A 7 22.31 -2.70 -2.52
C VAL A 7 22.41 -4.03 -1.77
N ARG A 8 23.39 -4.18 -0.87
CA ARG A 8 23.53 -5.43 -0.10
C ARG A 8 22.29 -5.74 0.75
N ARG A 9 21.64 -4.71 1.28
CA ARG A 9 20.59 -4.82 2.31
C ARG A 9 19.16 -4.83 1.75
N PHE A 10 18.89 -4.06 0.70
CA PHE A 10 17.54 -3.78 0.20
C PHE A 10 17.29 -4.28 -1.23
N VAL A 11 18.32 -4.80 -1.92
CA VAL A 11 18.17 -5.44 -3.23
C VAL A 11 18.21 -6.95 -3.04
N SER A 12 17.16 -7.63 -3.49
CA SER A 12 17.12 -9.10 -3.49
C SER A 12 18.11 -9.64 -4.53
N PRO A 13 18.79 -10.78 -4.26
CA PRO A 13 19.59 -11.44 -5.28
C PRO A 13 18.68 -11.88 -6.43
N GLY A 14 19.11 -11.66 -7.68
CA GLY A 14 18.35 -12.12 -8.83
C GLY A 14 18.22 -13.64 -8.81
N CYS A 15 16.98 -14.15 -8.72
CA CYS A 15 16.70 -15.56 -8.96
C CYS A 15 16.59 -15.84 -10.46
N SER A 16 16.89 -17.07 -10.87
CA SER A 16 16.72 -17.54 -12.25
C SER A 16 15.27 -17.81 -12.61
N ASP A 17 14.37 -17.87 -11.63
CA ASP A 17 12.94 -17.98 -11.88
C ASP A 17 12.33 -16.66 -12.39
N SER A 18 11.10 -16.74 -12.89
CA SER A 18 10.33 -15.60 -13.40
C SER A 18 9.60 -14.83 -12.30
N TYR A 19 9.88 -15.11 -11.02
CA TYR A 19 9.21 -14.43 -9.91
C TYR A 19 9.78 -13.01 -9.72
N PRO A 20 8.94 -11.99 -9.49
CA PRO A 20 9.42 -10.63 -9.27
C PRO A 20 10.15 -10.53 -7.93
N GLY A 21 11.42 -10.13 -7.95
CA GLY A 21 12.16 -9.88 -6.72
C GLY A 21 11.93 -8.46 -6.21
N HIS A 22 12.72 -8.04 -5.23
CA HIS A 22 12.70 -6.67 -4.72
C HIS A 22 13.93 -5.90 -5.20
N LEU A 23 13.72 -4.97 -6.13
CA LEU A 23 14.75 -4.08 -6.70
C LEU A 23 15.90 -4.83 -7.40
N THR A 24 15.67 -6.06 -7.88
CA THR A 24 16.70 -6.91 -8.48
C THR A 24 17.32 -6.29 -9.73
N PHE A 25 16.54 -5.47 -10.43
CA PHE A 25 16.95 -4.73 -11.63
C PHE A 25 17.82 -3.51 -11.32
N LEU A 26 17.84 -3.01 -10.08
CA LEU A 26 18.48 -1.74 -9.73
C LEU A 26 19.97 -1.70 -10.10
N PRO A 27 20.79 -2.72 -9.80
CA PRO A 27 22.22 -2.70 -10.14
C PRO A 27 22.47 -2.60 -11.65
N ASP A 28 21.58 -3.15 -12.48
CA ASP A 28 21.74 -3.19 -13.92
C ASP A 28 21.39 -1.85 -14.59
N ILE A 29 20.39 -1.13 -14.04
CA ILE A 29 19.92 0.13 -14.61
C ILE A 29 20.61 1.37 -14.01
N LEU A 30 21.31 1.21 -12.89
CA LEU A 30 21.97 2.30 -12.19
C LEU A 30 23.28 2.68 -12.88
N ASP A 31 23.25 3.81 -13.60
CA ASP A 31 24.44 4.48 -14.14
C ASP A 31 24.98 5.47 -13.10
N THR A 32 26.21 5.28 -12.64
CA THR A 32 26.86 6.12 -11.62
C THR A 32 27.75 7.22 -12.20
N ASP A 33 27.87 7.32 -13.52
CA ASP A 33 28.92 8.13 -14.14
C ASP A 33 28.47 9.57 -14.45
N ASN A 34 27.18 9.87 -14.35
CA ASN A 34 26.60 11.11 -14.89
C ASN A 34 25.76 11.96 -13.92
N HIS A 35 25.66 11.61 -12.63
CA HIS A 35 24.75 12.27 -11.68
C HIS A 35 23.33 12.40 -12.22
N GLY A 36 22.85 11.32 -12.86
CA GLY A 36 21.52 11.23 -13.41
C GLY A 36 20.44 11.19 -12.32
N LEU A 37 19.18 11.39 -12.74
CA LEU A 37 18.03 11.41 -11.84
C LEU A 37 17.97 10.17 -10.93
N LEU A 38 18.14 8.98 -11.51
CA LEU A 38 18.14 7.71 -10.77
C LEU A 38 19.30 7.61 -9.77
N GLU A 39 20.50 8.05 -10.16
CA GLU A 39 21.67 8.04 -9.28
C GLU A 39 21.44 8.94 -8.06
N LEU A 40 20.95 10.17 -8.29
CA LEU A 40 20.67 11.11 -7.21
C LEU A 40 19.58 10.61 -6.26
N ALA A 41 18.50 10.04 -6.80
CA ALA A 41 17.45 9.43 -6.01
C ALA A 41 18.00 8.26 -5.18
N THR A 42 18.71 7.33 -5.81
CA THR A 42 19.28 6.14 -5.15
C THR A 42 20.32 6.53 -4.09
N LEU A 43 21.19 7.50 -4.37
CA LEU A 43 22.16 8.00 -3.40
C LEU A 43 21.49 8.65 -2.19
N SER A 44 20.41 9.41 -2.42
CA SER A 44 19.63 10.01 -1.34
C SER A 44 19.07 8.93 -0.42
N VAL A 45 18.37 7.95 -1.00
CA VAL A 45 17.80 6.81 -0.29
C VAL A 45 18.86 6.00 0.47
N ALA A 46 19.95 5.67 -0.20
CA ALA A 46 21.05 4.90 0.38
C ALA A 46 21.70 5.63 1.56
N GLN A 47 21.81 6.96 1.49
CA GLN A 47 22.35 7.79 2.56
C GLN A 47 21.38 7.90 3.75
N ILE A 48 20.07 7.94 3.52
CA ILE A 48 19.08 7.84 4.60
C ILE A 48 19.11 6.47 5.26
N ALA A 49 19.13 5.40 4.48
CA ALA A 49 19.23 4.05 5.03
C ALA A 49 20.50 3.91 5.90
N ALA A 50 21.65 4.39 5.40
CA ALA A 50 22.90 4.39 6.16
C ALA A 50 22.84 5.31 7.39
N PHE A 51 22.24 6.50 7.30
CA PHE A 51 22.05 7.39 8.45
C PHE A 51 21.18 6.75 9.52
N ASN A 52 20.11 6.06 9.13
CA ASN A 52 19.22 5.45 10.09
C ASN A 52 19.89 4.28 10.82
N GLN A 53 20.83 3.58 10.18
CA GLN A 53 21.60 2.50 10.79
C GLN A 53 22.80 2.99 11.63
N TYR A 54 23.58 3.95 11.12
CA TYR A 54 24.88 4.33 11.68
C TYR A 54 24.90 5.74 12.28
N GLY A 55 23.84 6.53 12.11
CA GLY A 55 23.79 7.94 12.48
C GLY A 55 24.66 8.83 11.59
N GLY A 56 24.90 10.07 12.04
CA GLY A 56 25.84 11.00 11.42
C GLY A 56 25.21 12.06 10.51
N ASP A 57 25.24 13.32 10.96
CA ASP A 57 24.60 14.44 10.27
C ASP A 57 25.08 14.67 8.84
N GLN A 58 26.30 14.25 8.50
CA GLN A 58 26.81 14.37 7.15
C GLN A 58 26.05 13.47 6.17
N LEU A 59 25.65 12.27 6.58
CA LEU A 59 24.83 11.37 5.76
C LEU A 59 23.46 11.99 5.52
N LEU A 60 22.83 12.53 6.57
CA LEU A 60 21.54 13.21 6.47
C LEU A 60 21.61 14.45 5.56
N ARG A 61 22.61 15.33 5.76
CA ARG A 61 22.82 16.51 4.90
C ARG A 61 23.04 16.14 3.44
N ASN A 62 23.84 15.11 3.17
CA ASN A 62 24.08 14.64 1.81
C ASN A 62 22.81 14.05 1.19
N ALA A 63 22.03 13.30 1.96
CA ALA A 63 20.78 12.73 1.51
C ALA A 63 19.78 13.81 1.08
N HIS A 64 19.61 14.86 1.90
CA HIS A 64 18.78 16.01 1.55
C HIS A 64 19.29 16.76 0.32
N LYS A 65 20.61 16.95 0.21
CA LYS A 65 21.21 17.61 -0.96
C LYS A 65 20.93 16.83 -2.24
N ASN A 66 21.10 15.50 -2.21
CA ASN A 66 20.83 14.64 -3.35
C ASN A 66 19.33 14.57 -3.68
N HIS A 67 18.47 14.47 -2.66
CA HIS A 67 17.01 14.54 -2.82
C HIS A 67 16.60 15.84 -3.53
N GLY A 68 17.03 16.99 -3.01
CA GLY A 68 16.70 18.29 -3.61
C GLY A 68 17.29 18.51 -5.00
N ARG A 69 18.37 17.81 -5.37
CA ARG A 69 18.87 17.78 -6.76
C ARG A 69 18.01 16.89 -7.66
N ALA A 70 17.61 15.72 -7.19
CA ALA A 70 16.72 14.81 -7.91
C ALA A 70 15.37 15.47 -8.20
N ILE A 71 14.75 16.12 -7.21
CA ILE A 71 13.49 16.84 -7.38
C ILE A 71 13.62 18.00 -8.39
N ARG A 72 14.73 18.74 -8.37
CA ARG A 72 14.99 19.79 -9.36
C ARG A 72 15.14 19.21 -10.77
N GLN A 73 15.94 18.17 -10.95
CA GLN A 73 16.09 17.52 -12.26
C GLN A 73 14.76 16.96 -12.77
N LEU A 74 13.95 16.34 -11.90
CA LEU A 74 12.62 15.86 -12.25
C LEU A 74 11.71 17.01 -12.71
N ARG A 75 11.69 18.11 -11.95
CA ARG A 75 10.92 19.31 -12.31
C ARG A 75 11.37 19.90 -13.65
N ASP A 76 12.69 20.01 -13.86
CA ASP A 76 13.24 20.55 -15.10
C ASP A 76 12.88 19.64 -16.30
N ALA A 77 12.94 18.32 -16.12
CA ALA A 77 12.55 17.36 -17.15
C ALA A 77 11.04 17.40 -17.48
N ILE A 78 10.19 17.58 -16.45
CA ILE A 78 8.74 17.77 -16.64
C ILE A 78 8.46 19.07 -17.39
N ASN A 79 9.03 20.19 -16.94
CA ASN A 79 8.82 21.51 -17.54
C ASN A 79 9.33 21.59 -18.99
N ALA A 80 10.43 20.90 -19.29
CA ALA A 80 10.97 20.82 -20.64
C ALA A 80 10.24 19.78 -21.52
N ASN A 81 9.27 19.05 -20.96
CA ASN A 81 8.60 17.91 -21.60
C ASN A 81 9.58 16.85 -22.15
N THR A 82 10.72 16.67 -21.46
CA THR A 82 11.77 15.71 -21.81
C THR A 82 11.77 14.48 -20.93
N LEU A 83 10.90 14.43 -19.92
CA LEU A 83 10.75 13.26 -19.06
C LEU A 83 10.17 12.09 -19.87
N TYR A 84 11.04 11.14 -20.22
CA TYR A 84 10.64 9.87 -20.79
C TYR A 84 10.24 8.90 -19.67
N PRO A 85 9.07 8.24 -19.75
CA PRO A 85 8.62 7.27 -18.76
C PRO A 85 9.35 5.93 -18.97
N ASP A 86 10.67 5.93 -18.78
CA ASP A 86 11.50 4.73 -18.85
C ASP A 86 11.66 4.06 -17.48
N ASP A 87 12.37 2.93 -17.43
CA ASP A 87 12.66 2.22 -16.19
C ASP A 87 13.41 3.12 -15.19
N LYS A 88 14.31 3.98 -15.68
CA LYS A 88 15.16 4.82 -14.83
C LYS A 88 14.37 5.93 -14.14
N SER A 89 13.55 6.67 -14.87
CA SER A 89 12.75 7.76 -14.32
C SER A 89 11.68 7.23 -13.36
N THR A 90 11.02 6.13 -13.73
CA THR A 90 10.01 5.47 -12.90
C THR A 90 10.63 4.90 -11.62
N THR A 91 11.79 4.25 -11.71
CA THR A 91 12.54 3.79 -10.53
C THR A 91 12.95 4.96 -9.65
N ALA A 92 13.42 6.07 -10.24
CA ALA A 92 13.81 7.23 -9.46
C ALA A 92 12.63 7.80 -8.64
N VAL A 93 11.45 7.93 -9.25
CA VAL A 93 10.24 8.37 -8.55
C VAL A 93 9.80 7.35 -7.51
N LEU A 94 9.87 6.05 -7.81
CA LEU A 94 9.60 4.99 -6.83
C LEU A 94 10.53 5.13 -5.60
N MET A 95 11.84 5.30 -5.80
CA MET A 95 12.81 5.49 -4.72
C MET A 95 12.49 6.70 -3.85
N LEU A 96 12.21 7.84 -4.49
CA LEU A 96 11.84 9.07 -3.80
C LEU A 96 10.51 8.92 -3.03
N SER A 97 9.58 8.13 -3.56
CA SER A 97 8.29 7.85 -2.92
C SER A 97 8.40 6.86 -1.76
N ALA A 98 9.27 5.85 -1.86
CA ALA A 98 9.37 4.75 -0.90
C ALA A 98 10.17 5.14 0.36
N PHE A 99 11.17 6.00 0.19
CA PHE A 99 12.06 6.43 1.27
C PHE A 99 11.87 7.91 1.53
N ILE A 100 10.81 8.19 2.29
CA ILE A 100 10.55 9.53 2.81
C ILE A 100 11.76 9.91 3.67
N VAL A 101 12.42 11.00 3.29
CA VAL A 101 13.45 11.60 4.13
C VAL A 101 12.73 12.30 5.29
N PRO A 102 12.87 11.83 6.55
CA PRO A 102 12.35 12.60 7.67
C PRO A 102 13.16 13.89 7.73
N ALA A 103 12.56 15.00 7.30
CA ALA A 103 13.07 16.32 7.61
C ALA A 103 12.93 16.47 9.13
N GLN A 104 13.99 16.16 9.88
CA GLN A 104 14.07 16.55 11.27
C GLN A 104 14.04 18.08 11.31
N ASP A 105 12.99 18.64 11.91
CA ASP A 105 13.01 19.84 12.76
C ASP A 105 13.98 20.97 12.38
N VAL A 106 13.93 21.48 11.15
CA VAL A 106 14.60 22.77 10.82
C VAL A 106 13.60 23.88 10.47
N SER A 107 12.35 23.59 10.09
CA SER A 107 11.38 24.64 9.73
C SER A 107 10.12 24.73 10.59
N GLY A 108 9.79 23.74 11.43
CA GLY A 108 8.50 23.74 12.15
C GLY A 108 7.27 23.71 11.22
N GLU A 109 7.47 23.55 9.91
CA GLU A 109 6.44 23.21 8.96
C GLU A 109 6.31 21.70 8.94
N ASN A 110 5.08 21.20 9.10
CA ASN A 110 4.74 19.79 9.02
C ASN A 110 5.59 19.11 7.93
N SER A 111 6.30 18.05 8.36
CA SER A 111 7.05 17.11 7.52
C SER A 111 6.46 17.07 6.12
N GLY A 112 7.26 17.40 5.09
CA GLY A 112 6.82 17.51 3.70
C GLY A 112 5.73 16.48 3.39
N ASP A 113 4.56 16.98 3.02
CA ASP A 113 3.34 16.20 2.95
C ASP A 113 3.62 14.85 2.25
N PRO A 114 3.43 13.71 2.93
CA PRO A 114 3.67 12.40 2.33
C PRO A 114 2.77 12.10 1.12
N LYS A 115 1.89 13.05 0.74
CA LYS A 115 1.31 13.24 -0.61
C LYS A 115 2.32 13.36 -1.76
N SER A 116 3.63 13.52 -1.52
CA SER A 116 4.51 14.18 -2.51
C SER A 116 4.83 13.45 -3.83
N HIS A 117 4.61 12.13 -3.97
CA HIS A 117 5.01 11.42 -5.22
C HIS A 117 4.04 10.36 -5.74
N ALA A 118 2.90 10.09 -5.08
CA ALA A 118 1.96 9.06 -5.53
C ALA A 118 1.35 9.38 -6.91
N SER A 119 0.93 10.63 -7.11
CA SER A 119 0.40 11.11 -8.41
C SER A 119 1.43 11.02 -9.53
N GLY A 120 2.69 11.40 -9.25
CA GLY A 120 3.78 11.29 -10.22
C GLY A 120 4.10 9.84 -10.58
N LEU A 121 4.10 8.94 -9.59
CA LEU A 121 4.31 7.51 -9.83
C LEU A 121 3.16 6.92 -10.65
N TYR A 122 1.91 7.23 -10.30
CA TYR A 122 0.72 6.82 -11.05
C TYR A 122 0.78 7.28 -12.51
N TYR A 123 1.04 8.57 -12.74
CA TYR A 123 1.16 9.15 -14.07
C TYR A 123 2.24 8.47 -14.91
N LEU A 124 3.40 8.14 -14.32
CA LEU A 124 4.46 7.44 -15.04
C LEU A 124 4.02 6.02 -15.43
N LEU A 125 3.35 5.28 -14.55
CA LEU A 125 2.84 3.95 -14.87
C LEU A 125 1.80 4.00 -15.99
N GLU A 126 0.87 4.96 -15.96
CA GLU A 126 -0.11 5.22 -17.03
C GLU A 126 0.57 5.45 -18.38
N ARG A 127 1.59 6.32 -18.41
CA ARG A 127 2.30 6.63 -19.65
C ARG A 127 3.15 5.49 -20.19
N ARG A 128 3.56 4.56 -19.34
CA ARG A 128 4.30 3.35 -19.77
C ARG A 128 3.41 2.33 -20.44
N GLY A 129 2.11 2.34 -20.14
CA GLY A 129 1.15 1.40 -20.70
C GLY A 129 1.37 -0.06 -20.28
N PRO A 130 0.55 -0.99 -20.77
CA PRO A 130 0.65 -2.42 -20.47
C PRO A 130 1.93 -3.08 -21.01
N GLU A 131 2.60 -2.48 -21.99
CA GLU A 131 3.81 -3.02 -22.61
C GLU A 131 4.96 -3.20 -21.60
N GLN A 132 4.98 -2.42 -20.52
CA GLN A 132 6.00 -2.53 -19.46
C GLN A 132 6.07 -3.93 -18.84
N LEU A 133 4.96 -4.66 -18.83
CA LEU A 133 4.84 -6.00 -18.26
C LEU A 133 5.50 -7.08 -19.14
N SER A 134 5.83 -6.73 -20.39
CA SER A 134 6.51 -7.63 -21.33
C SER A 134 8.00 -7.81 -20.99
N THR A 135 8.53 -6.99 -20.08
CA THR A 135 9.92 -7.05 -19.63
C THR A 135 9.98 -7.41 -18.16
N ARG A 136 11.02 -8.17 -17.77
CA ARG A 136 11.25 -8.51 -16.35
C ARG A 136 11.35 -7.27 -15.47
N VAL A 137 12.11 -6.26 -15.92
CA VAL A 137 12.33 -5.01 -15.18
C VAL A 137 11.02 -4.24 -15.03
N GLY A 138 10.29 -4.06 -16.14
CA GLY A 138 9.03 -3.33 -16.10
C GLY A 138 7.94 -4.03 -15.29
N PHE A 139 7.87 -5.36 -15.31
CA PHE A 139 6.95 -6.12 -14.46
C PHE A 139 7.27 -5.97 -12.96
N GLU A 140 8.52 -6.15 -12.57
CA GLU A 140 8.94 -5.99 -11.16
C GLU A 140 8.71 -4.55 -10.68
N LEU A 141 9.07 -3.56 -11.49
CA LEU A 141 8.86 -2.15 -11.20
C LEU A 141 7.38 -1.79 -11.08
N TYR A 142 6.53 -2.33 -11.95
CA TYR A 142 5.08 -2.16 -11.88
C TYR A 142 4.53 -2.73 -10.55
N VAL A 143 4.92 -3.95 -10.18
CA VAL A 143 4.47 -4.60 -8.93
C VAL A 143 4.86 -3.76 -7.70
N LEU A 144 6.13 -3.34 -7.61
CA LEU A 144 6.61 -2.53 -6.47
C LEU A 144 5.91 -1.17 -6.40
N ALA A 145 5.69 -0.54 -7.56
CA ALA A 145 5.00 0.73 -7.62
C ALA A 145 3.50 0.60 -7.27
N LEU A 146 2.85 -0.47 -7.72
CA LEU A 146 1.46 -0.76 -7.39
C LEU A 146 1.27 -1.00 -5.90
N ILE A 147 2.13 -1.79 -5.25
CA ILE A 147 2.14 -1.95 -3.79
C ILE A 147 2.22 -0.58 -3.10
N ARG A 148 3.11 0.28 -3.58
CA ARG A 148 3.29 1.63 -3.01
C ARG A 148 2.03 2.49 -3.15
N LEU A 149 1.38 2.45 -4.31
CA LEU A 149 0.14 3.19 -4.55
C LEU A 149 -1.04 2.62 -3.75
N GLN A 150 -1.19 1.31 -3.65
CA GLN A 150 -2.24 0.68 -2.83
C GLN A 150 -2.09 1.04 -1.35
N VAL A 151 -0.85 1.03 -0.84
CA VAL A 151 -0.54 1.52 0.52
C VAL A 151 -0.94 2.99 0.68
N TYR A 152 -0.62 3.82 -0.32
CA TYR A 152 -1.03 5.23 -0.30
C TYR A 152 -2.55 5.37 -0.24
N CYS A 153 -3.28 4.70 -1.14
CA CYS A 153 -4.73 4.70 -1.19
C CYS A 153 -5.35 4.26 0.14
N PHE A 154 -4.75 3.25 0.78
CA PHE A 154 -5.16 2.76 2.09
C PHE A 154 -5.01 3.83 3.18
N ILE A 155 -3.83 4.44 3.29
CA ILE A 155 -3.51 5.41 4.35
C ILE A 155 -4.36 6.67 4.23
N TYR A 156 -4.57 7.15 3.00
CA TYR A 156 -5.24 8.42 2.74
C TYR A 156 -6.72 8.28 2.39
N ASN A 157 -7.24 7.05 2.30
CA ASN A 157 -8.57 6.75 1.82
C ASN A 157 -8.89 7.44 0.48
N ASP A 158 -7.90 7.48 -0.41
CA ASP A 158 -7.95 8.11 -1.73
C ASP A 158 -7.80 7.04 -2.80
N ILE A 159 -8.88 6.75 -3.52
CA ILE A 159 -8.91 5.67 -4.53
C ILE A 159 -8.43 6.13 -5.92
N SER A 160 -7.95 7.37 -6.07
CA SER A 160 -7.56 7.93 -7.37
C SER A 160 -6.39 7.18 -8.04
N TYR A 161 -5.61 6.42 -7.26
CA TYR A 161 -4.36 5.79 -7.72
C TYR A 161 -4.39 4.25 -7.68
N ILE A 162 -5.58 3.65 -7.59
CA ILE A 162 -5.78 2.26 -7.17
C ILE A 162 -5.38 1.19 -8.19
N ASP A 163 -5.44 1.50 -9.48
CA ASP A 163 -5.09 0.56 -10.56
C ASP A 163 -4.62 1.31 -11.81
N PRO A 164 -3.33 1.67 -11.88
CA PRO A 164 -2.76 2.30 -13.06
C PRO A 164 -2.96 1.40 -14.29
N CYS A 165 -3.48 2.00 -15.36
CA CYS A 165 -3.85 1.43 -16.65
C CYS A 165 -4.97 0.38 -16.61
N GLY A 166 -5.62 0.13 -15.47
CA GLY A 166 -6.55 -1.00 -15.31
C GLY A 166 -5.90 -2.38 -15.52
N ILE A 167 -4.55 -2.45 -15.45
CA ILE A 167 -3.78 -3.64 -15.80
C ILE A 167 -4.07 -4.80 -14.86
N SER A 168 -4.27 -4.51 -13.57
CA SER A 168 -4.51 -5.57 -12.58
C SER A 168 -5.84 -6.27 -12.84
N GLU A 169 -6.86 -5.50 -13.19
CA GLU A 169 -8.16 -6.02 -13.60
C GLU A 169 -8.07 -6.87 -14.88
N VAL A 170 -7.30 -6.40 -15.87
CA VAL A 170 -7.14 -7.14 -17.13
C VAL A 170 -6.27 -8.39 -16.95
N LEU A 171 -5.22 -8.41 -16.13
CA LEU A 171 -4.33 -9.58 -16.03
C LEU A 171 -4.65 -10.52 -14.88
N GLY A 172 -5.57 -10.14 -14.00
CA GLY A 172 -5.97 -10.96 -12.86
C GLY A 172 -6.55 -12.33 -13.23
N PHE A 173 -6.96 -12.54 -14.49
CA PHE A 173 -7.44 -13.85 -14.95
C PHE A 173 -6.34 -14.81 -15.42
N LEU A 174 -5.12 -14.31 -15.70
CA LEU A 174 -4.02 -15.11 -16.24
C LEU A 174 -2.97 -15.47 -15.20
N ASN A 175 -2.85 -14.66 -14.16
CA ASN A 175 -1.75 -14.75 -13.21
C ASN A 175 -2.27 -14.53 -11.79
N PRO A 176 -2.22 -15.53 -10.90
CA PRO A 176 -2.62 -15.40 -9.51
C PRO A 176 -1.91 -14.30 -8.74
N ILE A 177 -0.67 -13.91 -9.09
CA ILE A 177 -0.01 -12.74 -8.49
C ILE A 177 -0.76 -11.45 -8.88
N MET A 178 -1.12 -11.29 -10.15
CA MET A 178 -1.91 -10.14 -10.61
C MET A 178 -3.33 -10.17 -10.04
N GLN A 179 -3.90 -11.36 -9.88
CA GLN A 179 -5.20 -11.54 -9.22
C GLN A 179 -5.15 -11.06 -7.77
N ALA A 180 -4.07 -11.35 -7.04
CA ALA A 180 -3.87 -10.85 -5.70
C ALA A 180 -3.87 -9.33 -5.64
N PHE A 181 -3.12 -8.66 -6.52
CA PHE A 181 -3.10 -7.20 -6.60
C PHE A 181 -4.47 -6.62 -6.97
N TYR A 182 -5.17 -7.23 -7.93
CA TYR A 182 -6.54 -6.85 -8.26
C TYR A 182 -7.48 -6.98 -7.07
N MET A 183 -7.40 -8.06 -6.28
CA MET A 183 -8.22 -8.24 -5.08
C MET A 183 -7.94 -7.15 -4.05
N VAL A 184 -6.68 -6.75 -3.84
CA VAL A 184 -6.32 -5.63 -2.95
C VAL A 184 -6.91 -4.31 -3.45
N SER A 185 -6.77 -4.01 -4.74
CA SER A 185 -7.40 -2.82 -5.37
C SER A 185 -8.91 -2.85 -5.25
N ARG A 186 -9.55 -4.01 -5.41
CA ARG A 186 -11.00 -4.17 -5.22
C ARG A 186 -11.41 -3.95 -3.76
N THR A 187 -10.67 -4.48 -2.78
CA THR A 187 -10.94 -4.21 -1.36
C THR A 187 -10.91 -2.71 -1.07
N LEU A 188 -9.92 -1.99 -1.61
CA LEU A 188 -9.82 -0.54 -1.40
C LEU A 188 -11.04 0.22 -1.95
N LYS A 189 -11.54 -0.16 -3.14
CA LYS A 189 -12.80 0.39 -3.69
C LYS A 189 -13.99 0.07 -2.79
N LEU A 190 -14.13 -1.18 -2.34
CA LEU A 190 -15.23 -1.62 -1.48
C LEU A 190 -15.23 -0.92 -0.12
N ARG A 191 -14.05 -0.77 0.51
CA ARG A 191 -13.89 0.00 1.74
C ARG A 191 -14.37 1.43 1.54
N HIS A 192 -13.94 2.08 0.46
CA HIS A 192 -14.38 3.43 0.14
C HIS A 192 -15.91 3.48 -0.01
N SER A 193 -16.52 2.54 -0.74
CA SER A 193 -17.98 2.46 -0.88
C SER A 193 -18.71 2.28 0.45
N LEU A 194 -18.21 1.42 1.36
CA LEU A 194 -18.77 1.22 2.70
C LEU A 194 -18.73 2.51 3.53
N LEU A 195 -17.58 3.22 3.51
CA LEU A 195 -17.42 4.49 4.23
C LEU A 195 -18.32 5.61 3.68
N PHE A 196 -18.57 5.62 2.37
CA PHE A 196 -19.48 6.60 1.75
C PHE A 196 -20.95 6.27 1.96
N ALA A 197 -21.34 4.99 1.93
CA ALA A 197 -22.70 4.55 2.25
C ALA A 197 -23.11 4.99 3.67
N ASP A 198 -22.18 4.91 4.63
CA ASP A 198 -22.35 5.39 6.01
C ASP A 198 -22.65 6.90 6.06
N ARG A 199 -21.94 7.71 5.26
CA ARG A 199 -22.13 9.18 5.18
C ARG A 199 -23.44 9.59 4.51
N THR A 200 -23.90 8.85 3.50
CA THR A 200 -25.19 9.14 2.85
C THR A 200 -26.38 8.87 3.76
N ALA A 201 -26.28 7.86 4.65
CA ALA A 201 -27.28 7.63 5.68
C ALA A 201 -27.34 8.79 6.70
N TYR A 202 -26.18 9.38 7.03
CA TYR A 202 -26.06 10.52 7.94
C TYR A 202 -26.62 11.84 7.38
N ASN A 203 -26.48 12.07 6.06
CA ASN A 203 -26.87 13.33 5.42
C ASN A 203 -28.29 13.35 4.83
N SER A 204 -29.08 12.28 4.99
CA SER A 204 -30.49 12.30 4.59
C SER A 204 -31.26 13.16 5.60
N PRO A 205 -31.73 14.36 5.24
CA PRO A 205 -32.40 15.23 6.21
C PRO A 205 -33.73 14.58 6.59
N HIS A 206 -33.84 14.14 7.84
CA HIS A 206 -35.14 13.93 8.46
C HIS A 206 -35.91 15.26 8.43
N ASN A 207 -36.99 15.31 7.63
CA ASN A 207 -38.09 16.26 7.70
C ASN A 207 -37.71 17.75 7.93
N VAL A 208 -37.60 18.51 6.84
CA VAL A 208 -38.14 19.87 6.83
C VAL A 208 -39.23 19.90 5.77
N ASP A 209 -40.46 20.15 6.24
CA ASP A 209 -41.67 20.25 5.44
C ASP A 209 -41.50 21.13 4.19
N GLY A 210 -42.05 20.65 3.08
CA GLY A 210 -42.65 21.48 2.04
C GLY A 210 -41.70 22.29 1.15
N SER A 211 -41.10 21.64 0.15
CA SER A 211 -40.69 22.33 -1.08
C SER A 211 -40.49 21.31 -2.20
N GLU A 212 -41.52 21.16 -3.05
CA GLU A 212 -41.38 20.57 -4.38
C GLU A 212 -40.40 21.43 -5.20
N PHE A 213 -39.13 21.03 -5.25
CA PHE A 213 -38.22 21.48 -6.31
C PHE A 213 -37.51 20.27 -6.90
N ASP A 214 -37.71 20.18 -8.21
CA ASP A 214 -37.37 19.13 -9.16
C ASP A 214 -35.85 19.03 -9.41
N GLY A 215 -35.35 17.81 -9.66
CA GLY A 215 -34.12 17.64 -10.46
C GLY A 215 -32.81 17.16 -9.81
N ALA A 216 -32.80 16.36 -8.75
CA ALA A 216 -31.61 15.59 -8.38
C ALA A 216 -31.99 14.14 -8.01
N GLU A 217 -31.78 13.20 -8.94
CA GLU A 217 -31.77 11.77 -8.64
C GLU A 217 -30.73 11.53 -7.54
N SER A 218 -31.21 11.42 -6.30
CA SER A 218 -30.44 10.85 -5.20
C SER A 218 -30.11 9.41 -5.60
N ILE A 219 -28.86 9.16 -5.99
CA ILE A 219 -28.34 7.81 -6.19
C ILE A 219 -28.44 7.14 -4.83
N LYS A 220 -29.52 6.40 -4.58
CA LYS A 220 -29.61 5.47 -3.47
C LYS A 220 -28.60 4.37 -3.77
N THR A 221 -27.41 4.50 -3.20
CA THR A 221 -26.42 3.44 -3.21
C THR A 221 -27.04 2.22 -2.53
N ASP A 222 -27.20 1.12 -3.28
CA ASP A 222 -27.78 -0.11 -2.76
C ASP A 222 -26.81 -0.75 -1.76
N GLU A 223 -27.04 -0.50 -0.48
CA GLU A 223 -26.25 -1.04 0.64
C GLU A 223 -26.16 -2.56 0.59
N ALA A 224 -27.25 -3.24 0.22
CA ALA A 224 -27.26 -4.69 0.08
C ALA A 224 -26.35 -5.15 -1.06
N ALA A 225 -26.29 -4.40 -2.16
CA ALA A 225 -25.37 -4.68 -3.26
C ALA A 225 -23.90 -4.50 -2.84
N ILE A 226 -23.55 -3.44 -2.10
CA ILE A 226 -22.18 -3.25 -1.60
C ILE A 226 -21.77 -4.40 -0.68
N LEU A 227 -22.65 -4.79 0.25
CA LEU A 227 -22.37 -5.89 1.17
C LEU A 227 -22.19 -7.22 0.41
N GLN A 228 -23.04 -7.49 -0.58
CA GLN A 228 -22.89 -8.65 -1.45
C GLN A 228 -21.54 -8.64 -2.17
N GLU A 229 -21.14 -7.50 -2.74
CA GLU A 229 -19.83 -7.38 -3.40
C GLU A 229 -18.64 -7.59 -2.45
N CYS A 230 -18.79 -7.25 -1.17
CA CYS A 230 -17.81 -7.54 -0.14
C CYS A 230 -17.71 -9.04 0.15
N PHE A 231 -18.83 -9.74 0.27
CA PHE A 231 -18.82 -11.20 0.44
C PHE A 231 -18.26 -11.92 -0.78
N ASP A 232 -18.60 -11.48 -1.98
CA ASP A 232 -18.02 -11.99 -3.23
C ASP A 232 -16.50 -11.78 -3.27
N ALA A 233 -16.01 -10.65 -2.76
CA ALA A 233 -14.58 -10.39 -2.66
C ALA A 233 -13.90 -11.32 -1.63
N LEU A 234 -14.53 -11.60 -0.48
CA LEU A 234 -14.03 -12.59 0.49
C LEU A 234 -13.97 -13.99 -0.11
N GLU A 235 -14.95 -14.39 -0.92
CA GLU A 235 -14.93 -15.66 -1.64
C GLU A 235 -13.77 -15.71 -2.66
N LYS A 236 -13.49 -14.61 -3.35
CA LYS A 236 -12.33 -14.53 -4.27
C LYS A 236 -11.00 -14.75 -3.55
N PHE A 237 -10.81 -14.21 -2.34
CA PHE A 237 -9.63 -14.51 -1.53
C PHE A 237 -9.55 -16.00 -1.19
N HIS A 238 -10.68 -16.63 -0.84
CA HIS A 238 -10.71 -18.07 -0.56
C HIS A 238 -10.39 -18.92 -1.80
N ARG A 239 -10.88 -18.52 -2.97
CA ARG A 239 -10.58 -19.18 -4.24
C ARG A 239 -9.11 -19.04 -4.61
N TRP A 240 -8.55 -17.85 -4.47
CA TRP A 240 -7.13 -17.61 -4.67
C TRP A 240 -6.27 -18.52 -3.78
N ASP A 241 -6.64 -18.70 -2.50
CA ASP A 241 -5.96 -19.62 -1.59
C ASP A 241 -5.89 -21.05 -2.15
N SER A 242 -6.98 -21.51 -2.79
CA SER A 242 -7.05 -22.86 -3.36
C SER A 242 -6.31 -23.03 -4.68
N GLU A 243 -6.19 -21.97 -5.49
CA GLU A 243 -5.65 -22.04 -6.86
C GLU A 243 -4.17 -21.64 -6.93
N ALA A 244 -3.70 -20.76 -6.03
CA ALA A 244 -2.36 -20.20 -6.09
C ALA A 244 -1.26 -21.27 -5.95
N GLY A 245 -1.45 -22.28 -5.09
CA GLY A 245 -0.47 -23.35 -4.90
C GLY A 245 -0.12 -24.09 -6.19
N ASP A 246 -1.13 -24.47 -6.97
CA ASP A 246 -0.92 -25.21 -8.23
C ASP A 246 -0.24 -24.35 -9.29
N TYR A 247 -0.57 -23.05 -9.36
CA TYR A 247 0.13 -22.12 -10.22
C TYR A 247 1.60 -21.93 -9.83
N TRP A 248 1.89 -21.87 -8.52
CA TRP A 248 3.27 -21.74 -8.04
C TRP A 248 4.11 -22.95 -8.45
N LYS A 249 3.58 -24.16 -8.28
CA LYS A 249 4.25 -25.41 -8.74
C LYS A 249 4.52 -25.36 -10.24
N SER A 250 3.52 -25.01 -11.04
CA SER A 250 3.64 -25.06 -12.50
C SER A 250 4.58 -24.00 -13.06
N THR A 251 4.66 -22.84 -12.40
CA THR A 251 5.33 -21.65 -12.94
C THR A 251 6.72 -21.44 -12.35
N PHE A 252 6.91 -21.72 -11.06
CA PHE A 252 8.14 -21.39 -10.34
C PHE A 252 8.93 -22.62 -9.86
N GLY A 253 8.39 -23.83 -10.05
CA GLY A 253 9.09 -25.11 -9.90
C GLY A 253 9.57 -25.41 -8.48
N ASP A 254 10.65 -24.76 -8.06
CA ASP A 254 11.36 -25.00 -6.80
C ASP A 254 10.92 -24.07 -5.65
N ARG A 255 10.00 -23.12 -5.91
CA ARG A 255 9.49 -22.22 -4.87
C ARG A 255 8.48 -22.89 -3.94
N THR A 256 8.44 -22.43 -2.70
CA THR A 256 7.40 -22.87 -1.77
C THR A 256 6.05 -22.34 -2.23
N GLU A 257 5.05 -23.20 -2.20
CA GLU A 257 3.67 -22.84 -2.51
C GLU A 257 3.04 -21.96 -1.42
N PRO A 258 2.17 -21.00 -1.81
CA PRO A 258 1.24 -20.33 -0.91
C PRO A 258 0.43 -21.32 -0.05
N SER A 259 0.23 -20.98 1.22
CA SER A 259 -0.67 -21.75 2.10
C SER A 259 -2.11 -21.33 1.92
N THR A 260 -3.02 -22.30 2.07
CA THR A 260 -4.44 -21.98 2.28
C THR A 260 -4.61 -21.44 3.70
N LEU A 261 -5.46 -20.42 3.87
CA LEU A 261 -5.73 -19.89 5.20
C LEU A 261 -6.38 -20.97 6.08
N ASN A 262 -5.91 -21.11 7.32
CA ASN A 262 -6.31 -22.16 8.27
C ASN A 262 -5.88 -23.58 7.90
N ASP A 263 -4.95 -23.76 6.97
CA ASP A 263 -4.37 -25.08 6.73
C ASP A 263 -3.67 -25.57 8.01
N PRO A 264 -4.09 -26.69 8.62
CA PRO A 264 -3.39 -27.26 9.76
C PRO A 264 -1.93 -27.65 9.42
N ALA A 265 -1.62 -27.84 8.13
CA ALA A 265 -0.25 -28.05 7.65
C ALA A 265 0.53 -26.74 7.43
N ALA A 266 -0.08 -25.55 7.51
CA ALA A 266 0.64 -24.28 7.38
C ALA A 266 1.72 -24.11 8.46
N ALA A 267 1.48 -24.63 9.67
CA ALA A 267 2.45 -24.56 10.78
C ALA A 267 3.76 -25.33 10.50
N THR A 268 3.75 -26.25 9.53
CA THR A 268 4.94 -27.01 9.11
C THR A 268 5.46 -26.61 7.73
N ARG A 269 4.80 -25.67 7.04
CA ARG A 269 5.28 -25.14 5.76
C ARG A 269 6.30 -24.04 5.99
N HIS A 270 7.27 -23.98 5.09
CA HIS A 270 8.39 -23.06 5.15
C HIS A 270 8.43 -22.24 3.86
N PHE A 271 8.36 -20.92 3.96
CA PHE A 271 8.28 -20.05 2.79
C PHE A 271 9.65 -19.55 2.35
N ASP A 272 9.81 -19.32 1.04
CA ASP A 272 10.81 -18.38 0.56
C ASP A 272 10.40 -16.93 0.84
N LEU A 273 11.36 -16.01 0.77
CA LEU A 273 11.20 -14.62 1.17
C LEU A 273 10.11 -13.92 0.35
N GLU A 274 10.14 -14.06 -0.97
CA GLU A 274 9.20 -13.34 -1.83
C GLU A 274 7.79 -13.93 -1.76
N THR A 275 7.65 -15.25 -1.65
CA THR A 275 6.35 -15.88 -1.39
C THR A 275 5.77 -15.40 -0.05
N ALA A 276 6.58 -15.31 1.02
CA ALA A 276 6.13 -14.80 2.31
C ALA A 276 5.67 -13.33 2.24
N CYS A 277 6.39 -12.47 1.51
CA CYS A 277 5.97 -11.09 1.26
C CYS A 277 4.62 -11.02 0.53
N THR A 278 4.45 -11.82 -0.52
CA THR A 278 3.19 -11.87 -1.28
C THR A 278 2.03 -12.36 -0.42
N MET A 279 2.24 -13.40 0.40
CA MET A 279 1.24 -13.86 1.36
C MET A 279 0.82 -12.73 2.30
N ILE A 280 1.76 -12.02 2.91
CA ILE A 280 1.46 -10.90 3.81
C ILE A 280 0.65 -9.80 3.10
N LEU A 281 0.98 -9.47 1.85
CA LEU A 281 0.24 -8.48 1.06
C LEU A 281 -1.19 -8.94 0.77
N VAL A 282 -1.39 -10.17 0.28
CA VAL A 282 -2.73 -10.71 -0.01
C VAL A 282 -3.58 -10.72 1.26
N ARG A 283 -3.00 -11.19 2.38
CA ARG A 283 -3.67 -11.24 3.68
C ARG A 283 -4.00 -9.85 4.21
N SER A 284 -3.16 -8.84 3.97
CA SER A 284 -3.52 -7.46 4.33
C SER A 284 -4.75 -6.95 3.58
N GLY A 285 -4.90 -7.29 2.29
CA GLY A 285 -6.10 -6.96 1.52
C GLY A 285 -7.36 -7.63 2.07
N LYS A 286 -7.26 -8.88 2.54
CA LYS A 286 -8.36 -9.56 3.21
C LYS A 286 -8.67 -8.95 4.58
N LEU A 287 -7.65 -8.68 5.38
CA LEU A 287 -7.77 -8.06 6.70
C LEU A 287 -8.46 -6.70 6.60
N MET A 288 -8.07 -5.87 5.63
CA MET A 288 -8.71 -4.58 5.38
C MET A 288 -10.20 -4.70 5.09
N LEU A 289 -10.63 -5.70 4.32
CA LEU A 289 -12.04 -5.90 4.00
C LEU A 289 -12.83 -6.36 5.22
N LEU A 290 -12.30 -7.33 5.97
CA LEU A 290 -12.91 -7.85 7.19
C LEU A 290 -13.05 -6.73 8.24
N ASP A 291 -11.99 -5.97 8.47
CA ASP A 291 -11.98 -4.82 9.38
C ASP A 291 -12.98 -3.74 8.93
N SER A 292 -13.09 -3.47 7.61
CA SER A 292 -14.07 -2.51 7.08
C SER A 292 -15.51 -2.95 7.30
N LEU A 293 -15.82 -4.24 7.12
CA LEU A 293 -17.16 -4.80 7.38
C LEU A 293 -17.54 -4.69 8.86
N LEU A 294 -16.58 -4.97 9.75
CA LEU A 294 -16.78 -4.88 11.18
C LEU A 294 -16.99 -3.43 11.64
N HIS A 295 -16.19 -2.48 11.14
CA HIS A 295 -16.39 -1.05 11.39
C HIS A 295 -17.74 -0.56 10.88
N TYR A 296 -18.14 -0.98 9.68
CA TYR A 296 -19.43 -0.64 9.10
C TYR A 296 -20.60 -1.11 10.00
N HIS A 297 -20.52 -2.36 10.49
CA HIS A 297 -21.51 -2.92 11.40
C HIS A 297 -21.60 -2.12 12.71
N GLN A 298 -20.46 -1.80 13.33
CA GLN A 298 -20.43 -1.02 14.57
C GLN A 298 -21.03 0.37 14.41
N ASN A 299 -20.69 1.09 13.33
CA ASN A 299 -21.24 2.41 13.07
C ASN A 299 -22.76 2.37 12.92
N LYS A 300 -23.29 1.37 12.18
CA LYS A 300 -24.73 1.15 12.03
C LYS A 300 -25.44 0.89 13.35
N GLN A 301 -24.86 0.04 14.22
CA GLN A 301 -25.42 -0.22 15.56
C GLN A 301 -25.46 1.03 16.45
N GLN A 302 -24.46 1.91 16.33
CA GLN A 302 -24.43 3.17 17.10
C GLN A 302 -25.46 4.19 16.61
N LEU A 303 -25.73 4.21 15.31
CA LEU A 303 -26.65 5.17 14.68
C LEU A 303 -28.12 4.84 14.92
N ASP A 304 -28.49 3.57 15.08
CA ASP A 304 -29.87 3.16 15.30
C ASP A 304 -30.02 2.13 16.43
N PRO A 305 -29.91 2.56 17.70
CA PRO A 305 -30.01 1.66 18.86
C PRO A 305 -31.46 1.25 19.20
N HIS A 306 -32.47 1.77 18.47
CA HIS A 306 -33.89 1.60 18.79
C HIS A 306 -34.74 1.07 17.63
N ALA A 307 -34.23 0.98 16.40
CA ALA A 307 -34.95 0.22 15.38
C ALA A 307 -35.03 -1.25 15.80
N ASP A 308 -36.22 -1.84 15.60
CA ASP A 308 -36.49 -3.29 15.62
C ASP A 308 -35.75 -4.04 14.48
N THR A 309 -34.54 -3.59 14.15
CA THR A 309 -33.73 -4.06 13.05
C THR A 309 -33.07 -5.37 13.42
N THR A 310 -33.54 -6.42 12.75
CA THR A 310 -32.75 -7.61 12.46
C THR A 310 -31.28 -7.19 12.24
N PRO A 311 -30.32 -7.71 13.03
CA PRO A 311 -28.95 -7.25 12.94
C PRO A 311 -28.41 -7.46 11.53
N LEU A 312 -27.70 -6.47 10.98
CA LEU A 312 -27.15 -6.48 9.61
C LEU A 312 -26.39 -7.78 9.32
N PHE A 313 -25.67 -8.25 10.34
CA PHE A 313 -25.06 -9.58 10.41
C PHE A 313 -25.69 -10.33 11.58
N GLY A 314 -26.11 -11.58 11.37
CA GLY A 314 -26.47 -12.45 12.50
C GLY A 314 -25.26 -12.71 13.41
N GLU A 315 -25.47 -12.98 14.69
CA GLU A 315 -24.40 -13.19 15.69
C GLU A 315 -23.33 -14.19 15.20
N ASN A 316 -23.76 -15.29 14.57
CA ASN A 316 -22.86 -16.30 14.00
C ASN A 316 -21.95 -15.75 12.88
N MET A 317 -22.45 -14.81 12.07
CA MET A 317 -21.69 -14.20 10.98
C MET A 317 -20.69 -13.19 11.53
N LEU A 318 -21.07 -12.41 12.54
CA LEU A 318 -20.15 -11.48 13.21
C LEU A 318 -18.96 -12.22 13.82
N SER A 319 -19.22 -13.29 14.58
CA SER A 319 -18.14 -14.13 15.15
C SER A 319 -17.26 -14.76 14.07
N LEU A 320 -17.84 -15.14 12.92
CA LEU A 320 -17.06 -15.67 11.79
C LEU A 320 -16.13 -14.62 11.17
N ILE A 321 -16.59 -13.37 11.04
CA ILE A 321 -15.77 -12.26 10.51
C ILE A 321 -14.65 -11.91 11.50
N GLU A 322 -14.94 -11.83 12.81
CA GLU A 322 -13.94 -11.62 13.87
C GLU A 322 -12.89 -12.74 13.89
N GLN A 323 -13.33 -14.00 13.83
CA GLN A 323 -12.41 -15.13 13.71
C GLN A 323 -11.58 -15.05 12.42
N GLY A 324 -12.20 -14.59 11.33
CA GLY A 324 -11.51 -14.32 10.06
C GLY A 324 -10.38 -13.30 10.21
N VAL A 325 -10.59 -12.23 10.99
CA VAL A 325 -9.56 -11.24 11.31
C VAL A 325 -8.40 -11.90 12.04
N TRP A 326 -8.68 -12.62 13.13
CA TRP A 326 -7.64 -13.24 13.94
C TRP A 326 -6.80 -14.24 13.15
N ASN A 327 -7.46 -15.12 12.40
CA ASN A 327 -6.77 -16.14 11.61
C ASN A 327 -5.92 -15.50 10.50
N THR A 328 -6.42 -14.41 9.89
CA THR A 328 -5.66 -13.66 8.86
C THR A 328 -4.40 -13.03 9.47
N ILE A 329 -4.50 -12.45 10.66
CA ILE A 329 -3.36 -11.86 11.37
C ILE A 329 -2.35 -12.93 11.79
N ASP A 330 -2.80 -14.05 12.34
CA ASP A 330 -1.91 -15.16 12.74
C ASP A 330 -1.12 -15.71 11.54
N ASP A 331 -1.78 -15.84 10.38
CA ASP A 331 -1.14 -16.27 9.13
C ASP A 331 -0.10 -15.24 8.67
N MET A 332 -0.42 -13.94 8.69
CA MET A 332 0.54 -12.87 8.38
C MET A 332 1.77 -12.92 9.29
N LEU A 333 1.56 -13.01 10.60
CA LEU A 333 2.64 -13.05 11.59
C LEU A 333 3.52 -14.30 11.43
N SER A 334 2.95 -15.44 11.03
CA SER A 334 3.70 -16.66 10.75
C SER A 334 4.64 -16.53 9.53
N CYS A 335 4.30 -15.66 8.57
CA CYS A 335 5.09 -15.38 7.38
C CYS A 335 6.25 -14.39 7.64
N VAL A 336 6.16 -13.56 8.68
CA VAL A 336 7.13 -12.47 8.96
C VAL A 336 8.58 -12.96 9.06
N PRO A 337 8.91 -14.04 9.79
CA PRO A 337 10.29 -14.49 9.91
C PRO A 337 10.91 -14.88 8.56
N TYR A 338 10.11 -15.43 7.63
CA TYR A 338 10.56 -15.76 6.28
C TYR A 338 10.74 -14.51 5.42
N ALA A 339 9.76 -13.59 5.46
CA ALA A 339 9.81 -12.32 4.72
C ALA A 339 10.98 -11.42 5.16
N LEU A 340 11.38 -11.50 6.43
CA LEU A 340 12.54 -10.79 6.96
C LEU A 340 13.83 -11.63 6.92
N GLY A 341 13.81 -12.81 6.31
CA GLY A 341 15.02 -13.61 6.12
C GLY A 341 15.61 -14.21 7.39
N ASP A 342 14.89 -14.19 8.51
CA ASP A 342 15.30 -14.83 9.76
C ASP A 342 15.30 -16.36 9.64
N LEU A 343 14.40 -16.89 8.82
CA LEU A 343 14.27 -18.31 8.51
C LEU A 343 14.52 -18.55 7.02
N ASP A 344 15.20 -19.66 6.71
CA ASP A 344 15.31 -20.15 5.35
C ASP A 344 14.06 -20.97 4.94
N PRO A 345 13.93 -21.38 3.66
CA PRO A 345 12.84 -22.23 3.19
C PRO A 345 12.79 -23.64 3.83
N ASN A 346 13.68 -23.96 4.76
CA ASN A 346 13.63 -25.19 5.57
C ASN A 346 13.32 -24.89 7.05
N GLY A 347 12.93 -23.65 7.37
CA GLY A 347 12.63 -23.20 8.74
C GLY A 347 13.86 -23.06 9.63
N ARG A 348 15.06 -23.05 9.06
CA ARG A 348 16.32 -22.93 9.83
C ARG A 348 16.67 -21.46 9.97
N ARG A 349 17.13 -21.08 11.17
CA ARG A 349 17.59 -19.71 11.42
C ARG A 349 18.76 -19.37 10.50
N ARG A 350 18.65 -18.24 9.81
CA ARG A 350 19.67 -17.69 8.94
C ARG A 350 19.78 -16.20 9.17
N VAL A 351 20.99 -15.66 9.02
CA VAL A 351 21.19 -14.22 8.89
C VAL A 351 21.41 -13.97 7.40
N LEU A 352 20.42 -13.37 6.74
CA LEU A 352 20.57 -12.92 5.36
C LEU A 352 21.19 -11.51 5.35
N ASP A 353 22.02 -11.27 4.34
CA ASP A 353 22.60 -9.95 4.12
C ASP A 353 21.55 -8.92 3.60
N HIS A 354 20.42 -9.40 3.05
CA HIS A 354 19.38 -8.66 2.32
C HIS A 354 17.94 -8.76 2.90
N ASP A 355 17.82 -9.05 4.19
CA ASP A 355 16.58 -8.94 4.99
C ASP A 355 15.85 -7.57 4.94
N GLY A 356 16.49 -6.51 4.46
CA GLY A 356 15.87 -5.19 4.30
C GLY A 356 14.88 -5.11 3.13
N ALA A 357 15.03 -5.98 2.14
CA ALA A 357 14.22 -5.94 0.92
C ALA A 357 12.75 -6.28 1.18
N GLY A 358 12.49 -7.40 1.88
CA GLY A 358 11.14 -7.78 2.29
C GLY A 358 10.53 -6.82 3.32
N ALA A 359 11.37 -6.18 4.15
CA ALA A 359 10.90 -5.18 5.12
C ALA A 359 10.22 -3.98 4.46
N LEU A 360 10.67 -3.54 3.27
CA LEU A 360 10.03 -2.46 2.51
C LEU A 360 8.61 -2.80 2.09
N VAL A 361 8.33 -4.09 1.90
CA VAL A 361 7.01 -4.57 1.47
C VAL A 361 6.09 -4.77 2.65
N ILE A 362 6.58 -5.40 3.73
CA ILE A 362 5.70 -5.89 4.80
C ILE A 362 5.44 -4.87 5.92
N PHE A 363 6.23 -3.81 6.05
CA PHE A 363 6.08 -2.92 7.22
C PHE A 363 4.70 -2.25 7.30
N GLN A 364 4.08 -1.92 6.16
CA GLN A 364 2.74 -1.30 6.13
C GLN A 364 1.63 -2.31 6.47
N PRO A 365 1.62 -3.53 5.87
CA PRO A 365 0.79 -4.63 6.35
C PRO A 365 0.88 -4.89 7.86
N LEU A 366 2.09 -4.82 8.43
CA LEU A 366 2.28 -4.97 9.88
C LEU A 366 1.67 -3.80 10.66
N ARG A 367 1.87 -2.57 10.20
CA ARG A 367 1.22 -1.41 10.81
C ARG A 367 -0.31 -1.49 10.78
N LEU A 368 -0.91 -2.07 9.72
CA LEU A 368 -2.36 -2.30 9.68
C LEU A 368 -2.82 -3.16 10.87
N ILE A 369 -2.07 -4.19 11.27
CA ILE A 369 -2.41 -5.07 12.41
C ILE A 369 -2.49 -4.26 13.70
N THR A 370 -1.55 -3.32 13.93
CA THR A 370 -1.52 -2.50 15.15
C THR A 370 -2.67 -1.49 15.24
N PHE A 371 -3.29 -1.14 14.11
CA PHE A 371 -4.44 -0.22 14.07
C PHE A 371 -5.80 -0.93 13.97
N CYS A 372 -5.83 -2.25 13.73
CA CYS A 372 -7.07 -3.01 13.67
C CYS A 372 -7.63 -3.18 15.09
N LEU A 373 -8.86 -2.69 15.31
CA LEU A 373 -9.52 -2.72 16.62
C LEU A 373 -9.84 -4.13 17.12
N TYR A 374 -9.87 -5.09 16.21
CA TYR A 374 -10.22 -6.48 16.47
C TYR A 374 -8.99 -7.38 16.64
N SER A 375 -7.78 -6.84 16.53
CA SER A 375 -6.53 -7.56 16.81
C SER A 375 -6.46 -8.00 18.27
N LYS A 376 -6.00 -9.24 18.52
CA LYS A 376 -5.74 -9.70 19.89
C LYS A 376 -4.54 -8.96 20.49
N PRO A 377 -4.49 -8.74 21.81
CA PRO A 377 -3.35 -8.11 22.46
C PRO A 377 -2.01 -8.81 22.17
N GLU A 378 -1.99 -10.14 22.09
CA GLU A 378 -0.77 -10.89 21.76
C GLU A 378 -0.30 -10.64 20.32
N GLN A 379 -1.24 -10.50 19.38
CA GLN A 379 -0.95 -10.21 17.97
C GLN A 379 -0.38 -8.80 17.80
N VAL A 380 -0.97 -7.82 18.49
CA VAL A 380 -0.46 -6.44 18.51
C VAL A 380 0.95 -6.40 19.10
N ALA A 381 1.17 -7.04 20.26
CA ALA A 381 2.47 -7.07 20.90
C ALA A 381 3.55 -7.72 20.02
N ALA A 382 3.24 -8.85 19.37
CA ALA A 382 4.13 -9.50 18.43
C ALA A 382 4.47 -8.59 17.23
N CYS A 383 3.47 -7.89 16.70
CA CYS A 383 3.67 -6.96 15.59
C CYS A 383 4.50 -5.73 15.98
N GLU A 384 4.26 -5.15 17.15
CA GLU A 384 5.04 -4.04 17.70
C GLU A 384 6.51 -4.42 17.92
N GLU A 385 6.79 -5.64 18.37
CA GLU A 385 8.15 -6.15 18.50
C GLU A 385 8.87 -6.17 17.14
N VAL A 386 8.19 -6.66 16.11
CA VAL A 386 8.73 -6.68 14.73
C VAL A 386 8.94 -5.26 14.21
N LEU A 387 7.96 -4.37 14.33
CA LEU A 387 8.08 -2.97 13.89
C LEU A 387 9.20 -2.23 14.63
N LYS A 388 9.36 -2.50 15.93
CA LYS A 388 10.47 -1.99 16.72
C LYS A 388 11.80 -2.47 16.17
N ARG A 389 11.91 -3.76 15.83
CA ARG A 389 13.08 -4.33 15.17
C ARG A 389 13.33 -3.69 13.81
N LEU A 390 12.32 -3.48 12.98
CA LEU A 390 12.46 -2.82 11.66
C LEU A 390 13.00 -1.39 11.80
N ASN A 391 12.55 -0.65 12.81
CA ASN A 391 13.09 0.68 13.08
C ASN A 391 14.55 0.63 13.55
N THR A 392 14.87 -0.22 14.54
CA THR A 392 16.20 -0.24 15.17
C THR A 392 17.29 -0.91 14.34
N SER A 393 16.93 -1.94 13.56
CA SER A 393 17.89 -2.75 12.79
C SER A 393 17.93 -2.44 11.29
N MET A 394 16.86 -1.87 10.74
CA MET A 394 16.75 -1.57 9.31
C MET A 394 16.63 -0.08 9.04
N GLY A 395 16.55 0.73 10.10
CA GLY A 395 16.47 2.17 9.99
C GLY A 395 15.17 2.68 9.37
N LEU A 396 14.09 1.89 9.39
CA LEU A 396 12.79 2.33 8.90
C LEU A 396 12.09 3.17 9.98
N ARG A 397 12.53 4.42 10.18
CA ARG A 397 11.98 5.32 11.23
C ARG A 397 10.49 5.59 11.09
N SER A 398 9.96 5.52 9.87
CA SER A 398 8.52 5.59 9.56
C SER A 398 7.71 4.40 10.08
N ALA A 399 8.35 3.31 10.54
CA ALA A 399 7.68 2.16 11.13
C ALA A 399 7.06 2.46 12.51
N ILE A 400 7.62 3.43 13.26
CA ILE A 400 7.15 3.82 14.62
C ILE A 400 6.67 5.27 14.68
N SER A 401 6.95 6.12 13.67
CA SER A 401 6.71 7.57 13.80
C SER A 401 5.24 7.98 13.97
N TRP A 402 4.27 7.07 13.84
CA TRP A 402 2.84 7.35 14.01
C TRP A 402 2.30 6.97 15.40
N THR A 403 3.00 6.15 16.17
CA THR A 403 2.58 5.76 17.54
C THR A 403 2.97 6.80 18.59
N ASN A 404 3.89 7.71 18.26
CA ASN A 404 4.42 8.71 19.19
C ASN A 404 3.83 10.12 19.00
N ASP A 405 2.82 10.27 18.14
CA ASP A 405 2.17 11.55 17.92
C ASP A 405 0.91 11.63 18.80
N PRO A 406 0.91 12.40 19.91
CA PRO A 406 -0.21 12.48 20.84
C PRO A 406 -1.48 13.12 20.23
N LEU A 407 -1.39 13.63 18.99
CA LEU A 407 -2.53 14.11 18.21
C LEU A 407 -3.18 13.01 17.36
N ASN A 408 -2.61 11.79 17.33
CA ASN A 408 -2.99 10.72 16.43
C ASN A 408 -3.61 9.51 17.13
N ASP A 409 -4.20 9.73 18.31
CA ASP A 409 -5.09 8.77 18.98
C ASP A 409 -6.35 8.54 18.10
N GLY A 410 -6.26 7.59 17.19
CA GLY A 410 -7.40 7.01 16.46
C GLY A 410 -8.08 7.90 15.41
N GLN A 411 -7.61 9.12 15.13
CA GLN A 411 -8.28 10.02 14.17
C GLN A 411 -8.10 9.63 12.70
N LEU A 412 -7.02 8.95 12.30
CA LEU A 412 -6.82 8.53 10.90
C LEU A 412 -7.69 7.33 10.47
N MET A 413 -8.24 6.58 11.42
CA MET A 413 -9.21 5.50 11.17
C MET A 413 -10.67 5.90 11.47
N ARG A 414 -10.89 7.08 12.08
CA ARG A 414 -12.25 7.62 12.28
C ARG A 414 -12.57 8.57 11.13
N PRO A 415 -13.69 8.40 10.40
CA PRO A 415 -14.21 9.51 9.62
C PRO A 415 -14.50 10.68 10.59
N ASN A 416 -13.89 11.85 10.34
CA ASN A 416 -14.07 13.06 11.14
C ASN A 416 -15.54 13.25 11.55
N SER A 417 -15.83 13.13 12.86
CA SER A 417 -17.14 13.37 13.45
C SER A 417 -17.28 14.78 14.04
N SER A 418 -16.36 15.70 13.76
CA SER A 418 -16.47 17.09 14.23
C SER A 418 -17.00 18.01 13.14
N LEU A 419 -18.25 18.45 13.33
CA LEU A 419 -18.85 19.60 12.67
C LEU A 419 -17.96 20.84 12.80
N GLY A 420 -17.75 21.55 11.68
CA GLY A 420 -17.27 22.94 11.64
C GLY A 420 -15.94 23.14 10.93
N ASP A 421 -16.01 23.66 9.70
CA ASP A 421 -14.94 24.35 8.94
C ASP A 421 -13.51 23.78 9.03
N GLY A 422 -13.27 22.72 8.25
CA GLY A 422 -11.94 22.14 7.96
C GLY A 422 -11.63 22.08 6.45
N PRO A 423 -10.42 21.66 6.03
CA PRO A 423 -9.68 22.11 4.83
C PRO A 423 -10.19 21.64 3.46
N PHE A 424 -11.43 21.15 3.38
CA PHE A 424 -12.06 20.69 2.13
C PHE A 424 -12.23 21.79 1.08
N ASN A 425 -12.34 23.07 1.48
CA ASN A 425 -12.49 24.19 0.55
C ASN A 425 -11.19 24.56 -0.20
N ILE A 426 -10.02 24.17 0.32
CA ILE A 426 -8.72 24.46 -0.34
C ILE A 426 -8.42 23.36 -1.38
N VAL A 427 -8.71 22.09 -1.04
CA VAL A 427 -8.51 20.91 -1.90
C VAL A 427 -9.37 20.96 -3.16
N ASN A 428 -10.62 21.42 -3.05
CA ASN A 428 -11.46 21.63 -4.23
C ASN A 428 -10.91 22.75 -5.13
N SER A 429 -10.25 23.78 -4.59
CA SER A 429 -9.70 24.86 -5.42
C SER A 429 -8.43 24.46 -6.19
N GLU A 430 -7.62 23.54 -5.66
CA GLU A 430 -6.40 23.07 -6.31
C GLU A 430 -6.66 21.91 -7.30
N ASN A 431 -7.61 21.01 -6.99
CA ASN A 431 -8.07 20.01 -7.95
C ASN A 431 -8.85 20.65 -9.11
N GLN A 432 -9.64 21.70 -8.85
CA GLN A 432 -10.28 22.47 -9.91
C GLN A 432 -9.24 23.15 -10.81
N LYS A 433 -8.16 23.71 -10.24
CA LYS A 433 -7.06 24.30 -11.04
C LYS A 433 -6.31 23.28 -11.90
N MET A 434 -6.11 22.05 -11.43
CA MET A 434 -5.50 20.98 -12.24
C MET A 434 -6.45 20.48 -13.33
N GLN A 435 -7.75 20.34 -13.04
CA GLN A 435 -8.75 19.97 -14.05
C GLN A 435 -8.96 21.07 -15.09
N ASP A 436 -8.88 22.34 -14.70
CA ASP A 436 -8.93 23.48 -15.62
C ASP A 436 -7.66 23.55 -16.49
N LEU A 437 -6.48 23.22 -15.94
CA LEU A 437 -5.23 23.07 -16.70
C LEU A 437 -5.28 21.89 -17.70
N GLU A 438 -5.90 20.78 -17.33
CA GLU A 438 -6.15 19.66 -18.25
C GLU A 438 -7.12 20.06 -19.36
N ARG A 439 -8.20 20.79 -19.04
CA ARG A 439 -9.18 21.28 -20.02
C ARG A 439 -8.57 22.26 -21.03
N ASP A 440 -7.74 23.18 -20.55
CA ASP A 440 -7.01 24.13 -21.39
C ASP A 440 -5.94 23.44 -22.26
N MET A 441 -5.33 22.35 -21.78
CA MET A 441 -4.42 21.52 -22.58
C MET A 441 -5.12 20.74 -23.71
N PHE A 442 -6.36 20.29 -23.48
CA PHE A 442 -7.14 19.58 -24.49
C PHE A 442 -7.75 20.51 -25.55
N ASP A 443 -8.13 21.74 -25.20
CA ASP A 443 -8.67 22.72 -26.16
C ASP A 443 -7.60 23.30 -27.12
N VAL A 444 -6.32 23.26 -26.73
CA VAL A 444 -5.19 23.66 -27.61
C VAL A 444 -4.82 22.56 -28.62
N SER A 445 -5.26 21.31 -28.41
CA SER A 445 -4.99 20.20 -29.34
C SER A 445 -6.05 20.03 -30.45
N LEU A 446 -7.10 20.87 -30.46
CA LEU A 446 -8.20 20.85 -31.45
C LEU A 446 -8.33 22.13 -32.29
N LYS A 447 -7.31 23.01 -32.26
CA LYS A 447 -7.11 24.11 -33.21
C LYS A 447 -5.69 24.05 -33.76
#